data_AF-A0AAE6RH88-F1
#
_entry.id   AF-A0AAE6RH88-F1
#
_cell.length_a   1.000
_cell.length_b   1.000
_cell.length_c   1.000
_cell.angle_alpha   90.00
_cell.angle_beta   90.00
_cell.angle_gamma   90.00
#
_symmetry.space_group_name_H-M   'P 1'
#
loop_
_entity.id
_entity.type
_entity.pdbx_description
1 polymer ?
#
loop_
_entity_poly.entity_id
_entity_poly.type
_entity_poly.pdbx_seq_one_letter_code
_entity_poly.pdbx_strand_id
1 'polypeptide(L)'
;MLNYSIQGLNNLELMSDKLEVRKIYLRDGSNITGSEQEANRAREEMRRDLVNAMVVRLQMLSPSQLDELQRKADERAQAEAAALEAARRQQAETPQQSPLEVPGN
;
A
#
# COMPACT_ATOMS: atom_id res chain seq x y z
N MET A 1 14.83 1.81 -5.22
CA MET A 1 13.61 2.22 -4.50
C MET A 1 12.87 0.96 -4.08
N LEU A 2 12.30 0.96 -2.88
CA LEU A 2 11.48 -0.12 -2.33
C LEU A 2 10.19 0.49 -1.78
N ASN A 3 9.04 0.09 -2.30
CA ASN A 3 7.75 0.45 -1.74
C ASN A 3 7.29 -0.71 -0.84
N TYR A 4 6.77 -0.41 0.35
CA TYR A 4 6.30 -1.44 1.27
C TYR A 4 5.03 -1.00 1.99
N SER A 5 4.23 -1.97 2.41
CA SER A 5 3.12 -1.76 3.32
C SER A 5 3.19 -2.75 4.48
N ILE A 6 2.70 -2.30 5.63
CA ILE A 6 2.60 -3.10 6.85
C ILE A 6 1.14 -3.54 6.97
N GLN A 7 0.96 -4.86 6.93
CA GLN A 7 -0.33 -5.50 7.06
C GLN A 7 -0.56 -5.89 8.52
N GLY A 8 -1.74 -5.54 9.03
CA GLY A 8 -2.21 -5.92 10.34
C GLY A 8 -3.03 -7.20 10.30
N LEU A 9 -3.89 -7.36 11.29
CA LEU A 9 -4.88 -8.43 11.33
C LEU A 9 -5.89 -8.25 10.19
N ASN A 10 -6.45 -9.37 9.71
CA ASN A 10 -7.45 -9.40 8.64
C ASN A 10 -7.00 -8.76 7.31
N ASN A 11 -5.68 -8.75 7.03
CA ASN A 11 -5.09 -8.12 5.84
C ASN A 11 -5.45 -6.62 5.71
N LEU A 12 -5.64 -5.94 6.84
CA LEU A 12 -5.85 -4.50 6.85
C LEU A 12 -4.50 -3.78 6.73
N GLU A 13 -4.42 -2.83 5.80
CA GLU A 13 -3.23 -2.00 5.65
C GLU A 13 -3.16 -0.99 6.81
N LEU A 14 -2.11 -1.10 7.63
CA LEU A 14 -1.89 -0.21 8.76
C LEU A 14 -1.14 1.05 8.35
N MET A 15 -0.14 0.88 7.48
CA MET A 15 0.64 1.97 6.89
C MET A 15 1.32 1.51 5.60
N SER A 16 1.60 2.47 4.73
CA SER A 16 2.41 2.30 3.53
C SER A 16 3.50 3.36 3.50
N ASP A 17 4.70 3.00 3.07
CA ASP A 17 5.80 3.96 2.94
C ASP A 17 6.76 3.52 1.82
N LYS A 18 7.73 4.38 1.51
CA LYS A 18 8.71 4.19 0.46
C LYS A 18 10.11 4.43 1.01
N LEU A 19 11.03 3.54 0.64
CA LEU A 19 12.44 3.61 0.97
C LEU A 19 13.30 3.78 -0.29
N GLU A 20 14.20 4.77 -0.26
CA GLU A 20 15.05 5.12 -1.40
C GLU A 20 16.52 5.20 -0.98
N VAL A 21 17.37 4.44 -1.68
CA VAL A 21 18.83 4.50 -1.56
C VAL A 21 19.37 4.93 -2.92
N ARG A 22 20.30 5.87 -2.90
CA ARG A 22 20.99 6.38 -4.09
C ARG A 22 22.48 6.12 -3.96
N LYS A 23 23.08 5.53 -5.00
CA LYS A 23 24.51 5.26 -5.06
C LYS A 23 25.09 5.85 -6.35
N ILE A 24 26.22 6.54 -6.21
CA ILE A 24 26.97 7.11 -7.34
C ILE A 24 28.18 6.21 -7.58
N TYR A 25 28.41 5.81 -8.83
CA TYR A 25 29.61 5.08 -9.24
C TYR A 25 30.22 5.74 -10.49
N LEU A 26 31.54 5.63 -10.62
CA LEU A 26 32.27 6.10 -11.80
C LEU A 26 32.15 5.02 -12.89
N ARG A 27 31.80 5.42 -14.11
CA ARG A 27 31.76 4.52 -15.27
C ARG A 27 32.92 4.87 -16.21
N ASP A 28 33.83 3.93 -16.43
CA ASP A 28 34.89 4.07 -17.44
C ASP A 28 34.39 3.55 -18.80
N GLY A 29 34.21 4.49 -19.75
CA GLY A 29 33.73 4.18 -21.09
C GLY A 29 34.68 3.33 -21.94
N SER A 30 35.95 3.20 -21.55
CA SER A 30 36.94 2.35 -22.24
C SER A 30 36.84 0.87 -21.86
N ASN A 31 36.14 0.54 -20.77
CA ASN A 31 35.99 -0.83 -20.27
C ASN A 31 34.52 -1.20 -20.05
N ILE A 32 33.84 -1.51 -21.14
CA ILE A 32 32.39 -1.86 -21.15
C ILE A 32 32.12 -3.10 -20.28
N THR A 33 32.98 -4.12 -20.35
CA THR A 33 32.80 -5.35 -19.54
C THR A 33 33.03 -5.11 -18.05
N GLY A 34 34.03 -4.28 -17.67
CA GLY A 34 34.24 -3.86 -16.29
C GLY A 34 33.07 -3.03 -15.75
N SER A 35 32.56 -2.10 -16.57
CA SER A 35 31.43 -1.24 -16.22
C SER A 35 30.15 -2.03 -15.89
N GLU A 36 29.86 -3.12 -16.62
CA GLU A 36 28.71 -3.98 -16.34
C GLU A 36 28.87 -4.76 -15.03
N GLN A 37 30.09 -5.23 -14.72
CA GLN A 37 30.38 -5.88 -13.43
C GLN A 37 30.25 -4.90 -12.27
N GLU A 38 30.71 -3.66 -12.42
CA GLU A 38 30.58 -2.59 -11.42
C GLU A 38 29.13 -2.17 -11.20
N ALA A 39 28.34 -2.06 -12.27
CA ALA A 39 26.91 -1.78 -12.17
C ALA A 39 26.16 -2.89 -11.42
N ASN A 40 26.50 -4.16 -11.67
CA ASN A 40 25.89 -5.29 -10.95
C ASN A 40 26.28 -5.31 -9.47
N ARG A 41 27.56 -5.08 -9.14
CA ARG A 41 28.01 -4.92 -7.75
C ARG A 41 27.29 -3.76 -7.06
N ALA A 42 27.18 -2.61 -7.72
CA ALA A 42 26.48 -1.46 -7.17
C ALA A 42 24.99 -1.75 -6.90
N ARG A 43 24.32 -2.54 -7.76
CA ARG A 43 22.93 -2.99 -7.54
C ARG A 43 22.81 -3.93 -6.34
N GLU A 44 23.73 -4.87 -6.18
CA GLU A 44 23.74 -5.78 -5.02
C GLU A 44 23.94 -5.03 -3.71
N GLU A 45 24.88 -4.09 -3.69
CA GLU A 45 25.11 -3.23 -2.53
C GLU A 45 23.91 -2.35 -2.22
N MET A 46 23.30 -1.71 -3.23
CA MET A 46 22.06 -0.94 -3.04
C MET A 46 20.94 -1.82 -2.46
N ARG A 47 20.80 -3.08 -2.91
CA ARG A 47 19.80 -4.00 -2.35
C ARG A 47 20.06 -4.28 -0.88
N ARG A 48 21.32 -4.55 -0.51
CA ARG A 48 21.73 -4.75 0.88
C ARG A 48 21.47 -3.51 1.74
N ASP A 49 21.74 -2.33 1.22
CA ASP A 49 21.48 -1.07 1.90
C ASP A 49 19.97 -0.83 2.12
N LEU A 50 19.13 -1.13 1.12
CA LEU A 50 17.67 -1.07 1.25
C LEU A 50 17.17 -2.02 2.35
N VAL A 51 17.70 -3.25 2.41
CA VAL A 51 17.32 -4.23 3.45
C VAL A 51 17.74 -3.75 4.83
N ASN A 52 18.98 -3.27 4.99
CA ASN A 52 19.46 -2.74 6.27
C ASN A 52 18.63 -1.55 6.75
N ALA A 53 18.30 -0.62 5.84
CA ALA A 53 17.44 0.51 6.15
C ALA A 53 16.02 0.07 6.53
N MET A 54 15.50 -0.99 5.89
CA MET A 54 14.22 -1.58 6.26
C MET A 54 14.26 -2.21 7.66
N VAL A 55 15.34 -2.90 8.02
CA VAL A 55 15.52 -3.47 9.37
C VAL A 55 15.51 -2.37 10.43
N VAL A 56 16.24 -1.28 10.22
CA VAL A 56 16.25 -0.13 11.15
C VAL A 56 14.84 0.47 11.27
N ARG A 57 14.12 0.60 10.15
CA ARG A 57 12.74 1.10 10.15
C ARG A 57 11.81 0.22 10.97
N LEU A 58 11.91 -1.11 10.82
CA LEU A 58 11.13 -2.07 11.60
C LEU A 58 11.47 -2.03 13.09
N GLN A 59 12.74 -1.83 13.45
CA GLN A 59 13.16 -1.70 14.85
C GLN A 59 12.60 -0.46 15.55
N MET A 60 12.26 0.60 14.80
CA MET A 60 11.64 1.81 15.34
C MET A 60 10.13 1.69 15.57
N LEU A 61 9.49 0.64 15.05
CA LEU A 61 8.06 0.41 15.26
C LEU A 61 7.83 -0.22 16.63
N SER A 62 6.95 0.39 17.42
CA SER A 62 6.54 -0.19 18.70
C SER A 62 5.24 -1.01 18.55
N PRO A 63 5.06 -2.07 19.35
CA PRO A 63 3.79 -2.80 19.41
C PRO A 63 2.61 -1.88 19.70
N SER A 64 2.77 -0.91 20.61
CA SER A 64 1.72 0.06 20.95
C SER A 64 1.28 0.95 19.79
N GLN A 65 2.21 1.35 18.90
CA GLN A 65 1.87 2.11 17.70
C GLN A 65 1.12 1.24 16.69
N LEU A 66 1.53 -0.02 16.53
CA LEU A 66 0.84 -0.97 15.65
C LEU A 66 -0.58 -1.26 16.14
N ASP A 67 -0.78 -1.40 17.46
CA ASP A 67 -2.12 -1.59 18.06
C ASP A 67 -3.03 -0.38 17.85
N GLU A 68 -2.49 0.84 17.91
CA GLU A 68 -3.25 2.05 17.59
C GLU A 68 -3.63 2.10 16.11
N LEU A 69 -2.70 1.77 15.21
CA LEU A 69 -2.98 1.72 13.78
C LEU A 69 -4.01 0.64 13.44
N GLN A 70 -3.92 -0.52 14.10
CA GLN A 70 -4.89 -1.61 13.94
C GLN A 70 -6.30 -1.14 14.32
N ARG A 71 -6.47 -0.52 15.50
CA ARG A 71 -7.77 0.01 15.92
C ARG A 71 -8.34 1.01 14.93
N LYS A 72 -7.52 1.95 14.44
CA LYS A 72 -7.95 2.92 13.41
C LYS A 72 -8.35 2.24 12.11
N ALA A 73 -7.61 1.22 11.69
CA ALA A 73 -7.92 0.45 10.49
C ALA A 73 -9.23 -0.33 10.64
N ASP A 74 -9.47 -0.95 11.81
CA ASP A 74 -10.70 -1.66 12.12
C ASP A 74 -11.91 -0.72 12.17
N GLU A 75 -11.79 0.42 12.84
CA GLU A 75 -12.83 1.46 12.89
C GLU A 75 -13.20 1.96 11.49
N ARG A 76 -12.18 2.20 10.66
CA ARG A 76 -12.39 2.59 9.26
C ARG A 76 -13.10 1.50 8.47
N ALA A 77 -12.65 0.25 8.57
CA ALA A 77 -13.27 -0.87 7.86
C ALA A 77 -14.74 -1.07 8.27
N GLN A 78 -15.05 -0.94 9.56
CA GLN A 78 -16.42 -1.00 10.07
C GLN A 78 -17.27 0.16 9.55
N ALA A 79 -16.73 1.38 9.53
CA ALA A 79 -17.43 2.55 9.02
C ALA A 79 -17.72 2.44 7.52
N GLU A 80 -16.76 1.96 6.73
CA GLU A 80 -16.92 1.72 5.30
C GLU A 80 -17.98 0.63 5.03
N ALA A 81 -17.98 -0.45 5.80
CA ALA A 81 -19.01 -1.49 5.71
C ALA A 81 -20.41 -0.96 6.05
N ALA A 82 -20.54 -0.21 7.15
CA ALA A 82 -21.81 0.38 7.55
C ALA A 82 -22.35 1.38 6.51
N ALA A 83 -21.46 2.20 5.93
CA ALA A 83 -21.82 3.14 4.86
C ALA A 83 -22.31 2.41 3.60
N LEU A 84 -21.65 1.31 3.22
CA LEU A 84 -22.05 0.49 2.08
C LEU A 84 -23.42 -0.16 2.32
N GLU A 85 -23.66 -0.71 3.52
CA GLU A 85 -24.96 -1.28 3.88
C GLU A 85 -26.09 -0.24 3.86
N ALA A 86 -25.84 0.94 4.42
CA ALA A 86 -26.81 2.04 4.40
C ALA A 86 -27.16 2.46 2.97
N ALA A 87 -26.16 2.58 2.09
CA ALA A 87 -26.37 2.88 0.67
C ALA A 87 -27.19 1.78 -0.03
N ARG A 88 -26.96 0.49 0.30
CA ARG A 88 -27.75 -0.63 -0.23
C ARG A 88 -29.20 -0.59 0.20
N ARG A 89 -29.48 -0.27 1.47
CA ARG A 89 -30.86 -0.15 1.99
C ARG A 89 -31.61 0.99 1.30
N GLN A 90 -30.99 2.16 1.16
CA GLN A 90 -31.60 3.29 0.46
C GLN A 90 -31.97 2.95 -1.00
N GLN A 91 -31.12 2.21 -1.72
CA GLN A 91 -31.42 1.75 -3.08
C GLN A 91 -32.56 0.72 -3.15
N ALA A 92 -32.67 -0.14 -2.13
CA ALA A 92 -33.76 -1.10 -2.03
C ALA A 92 -35.09 -0.45 -1.62
N GLU A 93 -35.02 0.60 -0.79
CA GLU A 93 -36.18 1.34 -0.28
C GLU A 93 -36.69 2.42 -1.24
N THR A 94 -35.90 2.87 -2.22
CA THR A 94 -36.42 3.69 -3.33
C THR A 94 -37.43 2.86 -4.12
N PRO A 95 -38.74 3.16 -4.02
CA PRO A 95 -39.74 2.38 -4.72
C PRO A 95 -39.52 2.53 -6.22
N GLN A 96 -39.35 1.41 -6.93
CA GLN A 96 -39.46 1.40 -8.38
C GLN A 96 -40.91 1.77 -8.70
N GLN A 97 -41.17 3.07 -8.91
CA GLN A 97 -42.43 3.51 -9.48
C GLN A 97 -42.46 2.98 -10.91
N SER A 98 -42.98 1.76 -11.10
CA SER A 98 -43.41 1.29 -12.41
C SER A 98 -44.40 2.31 -12.94
N PRO A 99 -44.15 2.96 -14.09
CA PRO A 99 -45.14 3.79 -14.73
C PRO A 99 -46.35 2.90 -15.01
N LEU A 100 -47.46 3.14 -14.32
CA LEU A 100 -48.72 2.50 -14.63
C LEU A 100 -49.07 2.93 -16.06
N GLU A 101 -48.98 1.99 -17.01
CA GLU A 101 -49.58 2.14 -18.33
C GLU A 101 -51.09 2.29 -18.13
N VAL A 102 -51.58 3.51 -18.22
CA VAL A 102 -53.00 3.81 -18.37
C VAL A 102 -53.44 3.26 -19.74
N PRO A 103 -54.33 2.25 -19.81
CA PRO A 103 -54.88 1.83 -21.09
C PRO A 103 -55.82 2.93 -21.58
N GLY A 104 -55.42 3.62 -22.65
CA GLY A 104 -56.25 4.56 -23.37
C GLY A 104 -56.92 3.89 -24.57
N ASN A 105 -58.25 3.81 -24.51
CA ASN A 105 -59.26 3.55 -25.56
C ASN A 105 -59.63 2.09 -25.86
#